data_AF-A0A0R2LCT5-F1
#
_entry.id   AF-A0A0R2LCT5-F1
#
_cell.length_a   1.000
_cell.length_b   1.000
_cell.length_c   1.000
_cell.angle_alpha   90.00
_cell.angle_beta   90.00
_cell.angle_gamma   90.00
#
_symmetry.space_group_name_H-M   'P 1'
#
loop_
_entity.id
_entity.type
_entity.pdbx_description
1 polymer ?
#
loop_
_entity_poly.entity_id
_entity_poly.type
_entity_poly.pdbx_seq_one_letter_code
_entity_poly.pdbx_strand_id
1 'polypeptide(L)'
;MTITLLPLITYLTKNWNWFKKFQIPLGVMLYIIAFGSLINATAYLAFAAGVILYTLGEMLVAPSIPALISNSTPKSKAGHYQSIISMSSTFPKAIGPLLGGILIKYTSYTVLYLSAIGILILSLFVFKLGQSKLKKMAN
;
A
#
# COMPACT_ATOMS: atom_id res chain seq x y z
N MET A 1 2.43 -14.23 9.76
CA MET A 1 3.59 -13.30 9.75
C MET A 1 3.17 -11.85 10.01
N THR A 2 2.10 -11.35 9.40
CA THR A 2 1.63 -9.96 9.59
C THR A 2 1.12 -9.68 11.01
N ILE A 3 0.32 -10.56 11.60
CA ILE A 3 -0.27 -10.38 12.94
C ILE A 3 0.77 -10.38 14.06
N THR A 4 1.88 -11.11 13.90
CA THR A 4 2.93 -11.24 14.93
C THR A 4 3.92 -10.07 14.94
N LEU A 5 4.16 -9.42 13.78
CA LEU A 5 5.13 -8.33 13.65
C LEU A 5 4.50 -6.93 13.71
N LEU A 6 3.17 -6.82 13.56
CA LEU A 6 2.41 -5.58 13.76
C LEU A 6 2.71 -4.87 15.10
N PRO A 7 2.79 -5.58 16.26
CA PRO A 7 3.13 -4.97 17.55
C PRO A 7 4.54 -4.36 17.57
N LEU A 8 5.51 -4.99 16.90
CA LEU A 8 6.90 -4.52 16.84
C LEU A 8 7.01 -3.22 16.04
N ILE A 9 6.33 -3.14 14.89
CA ILE A 9 6.33 -1.91 14.08
C ILE A 9 5.56 -0.79 14.78
N THR A 10 4.41 -1.07 15.40
CA THR A 10 3.67 -0.05 16.15
C THR A 10 4.44 0.43 17.38
N TYR A 11 5.20 -0.44 18.05
CA TYR A 11 6.11 -0.04 19.13
C TYR A 11 7.23 0.88 18.64
N LEU A 12 7.92 0.51 17.54
CA LEU A 12 8.99 1.30 16.95
C LEU A 12 8.52 2.65 16.38
N THR A 13 7.28 2.74 15.90
CA THR A 13 6.72 3.95 15.28
C THR A 13 5.92 4.82 16.23
N LYS A 14 5.69 4.38 17.48
CA LYS A 14 4.86 5.07 18.48
C LYS A 14 5.33 6.49 18.78
N ASN A 15 6.65 6.71 18.83
CA ASN A 15 7.24 7.96 19.32
C ASN A 15 7.66 8.96 18.23
N TRP A 16 7.60 8.60 16.94
CA TRP A 16 8.18 9.41 15.86
C TRP A 16 7.12 9.99 14.93
N ASN A 17 6.59 11.17 15.28
CA ASN A 17 5.57 11.86 14.49
C ASN A 17 6.01 12.23 13.06
N TRP A 18 7.32 12.38 12.81
CA TRP A 18 7.85 12.59 11.45
C TRP A 18 7.70 11.34 10.57
N PHE A 19 7.79 10.15 11.17
CA PHE A 19 7.79 8.88 10.46
C PHE A 19 6.40 8.57 9.92
N LYS A 20 5.35 8.93 10.67
CA LYS A 20 3.94 8.78 10.26
C LYS A 20 3.61 9.49 8.94
N LYS A 21 4.30 10.60 8.60
CA LYS A 21 4.11 11.32 7.32
C LYS A 21 4.76 10.60 6.13
N PHE A 22 5.88 9.91 6.37
CA PHE A 22 6.64 9.20 5.34
C PHE A 22 6.30 7.71 5.24
N GLN A 23 5.59 7.15 6.21
CA GLN A 23 5.30 5.73 6.31
C GLN A 23 4.53 5.17 5.10
N ILE A 24 3.50 5.89 4.62
CA ILE A 24 2.72 5.46 3.44
C ILE A 24 3.57 5.53 2.16
N PRO A 25 4.22 6.67 1.81
CA PRO A 25 5.12 6.72 0.65
C PRO A 25 6.24 5.68 0.69
N LEU A 26 6.87 5.47 1.84
CA LEU A 26 7.94 4.50 2.01
C LEU A 26 7.45 3.07 1.76
N GLY A 27 6.29 2.69 2.31
CA GLY A 27 5.72 1.37 2.08
C GLY A 27 5.32 1.14 0.61
N VAL A 28 4.79 2.16 -0.07
CA VAL A 28 4.49 2.08 -1.51
C VAL A 28 5.77 1.97 -2.35
N MET A 29 6.86 2.63 -1.96
CA MET A 29 8.17 2.45 -2.61
C MET A 29 8.67 1.01 -2.45
N LEU A 30 8.50 0.40 -1.27
CA LEU A 30 8.86 -1.00 -1.06
C LEU A 30 8.04 -1.95 -1.96
N TYR A 31 6.74 -1.67 -2.17
CA TYR A 31 5.94 -2.43 -3.13
C TYR A 31 6.45 -2.31 -4.56
N ILE A 32 6.85 -1.12 -4.99
CA ILE A 32 7.41 -0.90 -6.33
C ILE A 32 8.71 -1.69 -6.50
N ILE A 33 9.61 -1.65 -5.50
CA ILE A 33 10.86 -2.41 -5.52
C ILE A 33 10.58 -3.92 -5.52
N ALA A 34 9.63 -4.38 -4.70
CA ALA A 34 9.23 -5.78 -4.64
C ALA A 34 8.74 -6.29 -6.00
N PHE A 35 7.79 -5.59 -6.63
CA PHE A 35 7.30 -5.97 -7.96
C PHE A 35 8.36 -5.82 -9.03
N GLY A 36 9.25 -4.82 -8.92
CA GLY A 36 10.39 -4.65 -9.81
C GLY A 36 11.36 -5.84 -9.75
N SER A 37 11.63 -6.37 -8.55
CA SER A 37 12.50 -7.54 -8.38
C SER A 37 11.92 -8.84 -8.94
N LEU A 38 10.60 -8.89 -9.18
CA LEU A 38 9.92 -10.04 -9.77
C LEU A 38 9.92 -10.00 -11.30
N ILE A 39 10.28 -8.87 -11.91
CA ILE A 39 10.42 -8.76 -13.37
C ILE A 39 11.62 -9.60 -13.80
N ASN A 40 11.35 -10.62 -14.62
CA ASN A 40 12.35 -11.58 -15.12
C ASN A 40 13.05 -12.41 -14.03
N ALA A 41 12.46 -12.51 -12.83
CA ALA A 41 12.98 -13.36 -11.77
C ALA A 41 12.89 -14.84 -12.18
N THR A 42 14.03 -15.51 -12.33
CA THR A 42 14.13 -16.96 -12.57
C THR A 42 14.67 -17.71 -11.36
N ALA A 43 15.32 -17.01 -10.43
CA ALA A 43 15.90 -17.59 -9.22
C ALA A 43 14.93 -17.50 -8.03
N TYR A 44 14.79 -18.59 -7.28
CA TYR A 44 13.94 -18.65 -6.07
C TYR A 44 14.26 -17.54 -5.05
N LEU A 45 15.54 -17.17 -4.90
CA LEU A 45 15.95 -16.10 -3.99
C LEU A 45 15.38 -14.73 -4.38
N ALA A 46 15.20 -14.44 -5.67
CA ALA A 46 14.60 -13.19 -6.12
C ALA A 46 13.11 -13.14 -5.76
N PHE A 47 12.39 -14.27 -5.88
CA PHE A 47 11.01 -14.38 -5.42
C PHE A 47 10.90 -14.21 -3.90
N ALA A 48 11.76 -14.88 -3.13
CA ALA A 48 11.77 -14.77 -1.67
C ALA A 48 12.04 -13.32 -1.20
N ALA A 49 13.03 -12.65 -1.80
CA ALA A 49 13.32 -11.25 -1.52
C ALA A 49 12.13 -10.33 -1.86
N GLY A 50 11.48 -10.55 -3.01
CA GLY A 50 10.29 -9.80 -3.42
C GLY A 50 9.13 -9.93 -2.42
N VAL A 51 8.85 -11.15 -1.94
CA VAL A 51 7.81 -11.39 -0.92
C VAL A 51 8.15 -10.70 0.40
N ILE A 52 9.40 -10.75 0.85
CA ILE A 52 9.85 -10.07 2.08
C ILE A 52 9.65 -8.55 1.95
N LEU A 53 10.12 -7.95 0.85
CA LEU A 53 9.98 -6.51 0.60
C LEU A 53 8.51 -6.10 0.52
N TYR A 54 7.68 -6.91 -0.14
CA TYR A 54 6.24 -6.70 -0.19
C TYR A 54 5.63 -6.72 1.21
N THR A 55 5.93 -7.71 2.04
CA THR A 55 5.39 -7.79 3.40
C THR A 55 5.85 -6.62 4.26
N LEU A 56 7.11 -6.19 4.16
CA LEU A 56 7.59 -4.99 4.87
C LEU A 56 6.82 -3.74 4.45
N GLY A 57 6.56 -3.56 3.14
CA GLY A 57 5.72 -2.48 2.62
C GLY A 57 4.30 -2.52 3.16
N GLU A 58 3.69 -3.72 3.20
CA GLU A 58 2.34 -3.94 3.73
C GLU A 58 2.23 -3.53 5.19
N MET A 59 3.20 -3.91 6.00
CA MET A 59 3.18 -3.61 7.43
C MET A 59 3.32 -2.11 7.72
N LEU A 60 3.89 -1.33 6.80
CA LEU A 60 3.90 0.12 6.89
C LEU A 60 2.56 0.72 6.45
N VAL A 61 2.01 0.29 5.31
CA VAL A 61 0.81 0.91 4.70
C VAL A 61 -0.48 0.52 5.42
N ALA A 62 -0.64 -0.77 5.75
CA ALA A 62 -1.89 -1.33 6.28
C ALA A 62 -2.41 -0.65 7.56
N PRO A 63 -1.59 -0.38 8.59
CA PRO A 63 -2.06 0.36 9.78
C PRO A 63 -2.12 1.88 9.55
N SER A 64 -1.31 2.44 8.64
CA SER A 64 -1.24 3.89 8.44
C SER A 64 -2.46 4.46 7.73
N ILE A 65 -3.02 3.76 6.74
CA ILE A 65 -4.17 4.25 5.98
C ILE A 65 -5.40 4.45 6.89
N PRO A 66 -5.87 3.44 7.67
CA PRO A 66 -7.02 3.62 8.57
C PRO A 66 -6.76 4.65 9.66
N ALA A 67 -5.53 4.75 10.16
CA ALA A 67 -5.14 5.73 11.18
C ALA A 67 -5.16 7.17 10.63
N LEU A 68 -4.65 7.39 9.41
CA LEU A 68 -4.68 8.70 8.74
C LEU A 68 -6.13 9.17 8.56
N ILE A 69 -7.01 8.28 8.10
CA ILE A 69 -8.43 8.57 7.91
C ILE A 69 -9.11 8.86 9.24
N SER A 70 -8.89 8.03 10.27
CA SER A 70 -9.46 8.24 11.61
C SER A 70 -9.05 9.58 12.22
N ASN A 71 -7.79 9.99 12.05
CA ASN A 71 -7.28 11.26 12.59
C ASN A 71 -7.75 12.48 11.79
N SER A 72 -8.07 12.30 10.50
CA SER A 72 -8.50 13.38 9.61
C SER A 72 -10.02 13.53 9.53
N THR A 73 -10.78 12.63 10.17
CA THR A 73 -12.25 12.57 10.06
C THR A 73 -12.91 12.95 11.38
N PRO A 74 -13.93 13.84 11.37
CA PRO A 74 -14.75 14.11 12.55
C PRO A 74 -15.41 12.84 13.10
N LYS A 75 -15.48 12.69 14.42
CA LYS A 75 -16.03 11.48 15.08
C LYS A 75 -17.41 11.08 14.56
N SER A 76 -18.28 12.04 14.25
CA SER A 76 -19.63 11.80 13.72
C SER A 76 -19.67 11.10 12.36
N LYS A 77 -18.59 11.19 11.56
CA LYS A 77 -18.49 10.58 10.23
C LYS A 77 -17.48 9.43 10.17
N ALA A 78 -16.79 9.11 11.27
CA ALA A 78 -15.72 8.12 11.29
C ALA A 78 -16.17 6.75 10.77
N GLY A 79 -17.38 6.29 11.13
CA GLY A 79 -17.93 5.02 10.65
C GLY A 79 -18.12 4.97 9.13
N HIS A 80 -18.55 6.07 8.51
CA HIS A 80 -18.74 6.16 7.06
C HIS A 80 -17.39 6.13 6.32
N TYR A 81 -16.39 6.87 6.78
CA TYR A 81 -15.08 6.84 6.14
C TYR A 81 -14.36 5.49 6.34
N GLN A 82 -14.52 4.85 7.50
CA GLN A 82 -13.94 3.53 7.74
C GLN A 82 -14.63 2.42 6.96
N SER A 83 -15.94 2.54 6.68
CA SER A 83 -16.62 1.58 5.80
C SER A 83 -16.09 1.67 4.38
N ILE A 84 -15.82 2.87 3.86
CA ILE A 84 -15.19 3.07 2.54
C ILE A 84 -13.81 2.40 2.49
N ILE A 85 -12.95 2.62 3.49
CA ILE A 85 -11.62 1.99 3.55
C ILE A 85 -11.73 0.46 3.61
N SER A 86 -12.67 -0.06 4.39
CA SER A 86 -12.91 -1.51 4.49
C SER A 86 -13.36 -2.10 3.15
N MET A 87 -14.26 -1.43 2.43
CA MET A 87 -14.67 -1.82 1.08
C MET A 87 -13.49 -1.79 0.11
N SER A 88 -12.68 -0.73 0.14
CA SER A 88 -11.46 -0.62 -0.68
C SER A 88 -10.43 -1.71 -0.37
N SER A 89 -10.43 -2.29 0.83
CA SER A 89 -9.54 -3.41 1.19
C SER A 89 -10.03 -4.77 0.69
N THR A 90 -11.34 -4.94 0.50
CA THR A 90 -11.97 -6.21 0.12
C THR A 90 -12.23 -6.30 -1.37
N PHE A 91 -12.64 -5.19 -2.00
CA PHE A 91 -12.99 -5.15 -3.42
C PHE A 91 -11.85 -5.61 -4.36
N PRO A 92 -10.59 -5.15 -4.19
CA PRO A 92 -9.47 -5.64 -4.99
C PRO A 92 -9.14 -7.12 -4.73
N LYS A 93 -9.44 -7.65 -3.54
CA LYS A 93 -9.21 -9.08 -3.23
C LYS A 93 -10.20 -9.98 -3.97
N ALA A 94 -11.42 -9.50 -4.19
CA ALA A 94 -12.44 -10.23 -4.94
C ALA A 94 -12.17 -10.20 -6.45
N ILE A 95 -11.83 -9.03 -6.99
CA ILE A 95 -11.75 -8.82 -8.45
C ILE A 95 -10.32 -8.97 -8.99
N GLY A 96 -9.31 -8.72 -8.16
CA GLY A 96 -7.90 -8.75 -8.53
C GLY A 96 -7.44 -10.07 -9.15
N PRO A 97 -7.78 -11.25 -8.57
CA PRO A 97 -7.40 -12.54 -9.16
C PRO A 97 -7.99 -12.76 -10.56
N LEU A 98 -9.24 -12.34 -10.78
CA LEU A 98 -9.90 -12.44 -12.09
C LEU A 98 -9.21 -11.56 -13.13
N LEU A 99 -9.03 -10.28 -12.83
CA LEU A 99 -8.37 -9.33 -13.74
C LEU A 99 -6.91 -9.69 -13.99
N GLY A 100 -6.18 -10.09 -12.95
CA GLY A 100 -4.80 -10.53 -13.05
C GLY A 100 -4.65 -11.80 -13.87
N GLY A 101 -5.54 -12.78 -13.67
CA GLY A 101 -5.56 -14.03 -14.45
C GLY A 101 -5.87 -13.81 -15.92
N ILE A 102 -6.85 -12.95 -16.23
CA ILE A 102 -7.15 -12.54 -17.61
C ILE A 102 -5.94 -11.83 -18.23
N LEU A 103 -5.33 -10.89 -17.50
CA LEU A 103 -4.17 -10.15 -18.01
C LEU A 103 -3.00 -11.07 -18.32
N ILE A 104 -2.64 -11.98 -17.40
CA ILE A 104 -1.58 -12.97 -17.62
C ILE A 104 -1.91 -13.87 -18.81
N LYS A 105 -3.16 -14.33 -18.93
CA LYS A 105 -3.61 -15.21 -20.02
C LYS A 105 -3.36 -14.62 -21.41
N TYR A 106 -3.57 -13.31 -21.59
CA TYR A 106 -3.42 -12.64 -22.88
C TYR A 106 -2.11 -11.90 -23.07
N THR A 107 -1.34 -11.70 -21.99
CA THR A 107 -0.08 -10.94 -22.03
C THR A 107 1.07 -11.73 -21.38
N SER A 108 1.50 -11.37 -20.18
CA SER A 108 2.53 -12.07 -19.41
C SER A 108 2.56 -11.58 -17.96
N TYR A 109 3.29 -12.30 -17.10
CA TYR A 109 3.58 -11.85 -15.73
C TYR A 109 4.33 -10.51 -15.69
N THR A 110 5.23 -10.27 -16.66
CA THR A 110 5.96 -9.00 -16.75
C THR A 110 5.01 -7.82 -16.95
N VAL A 111 4.01 -7.95 -17.82
CA VAL A 111 3.00 -6.91 -18.05
C VAL A 111 2.14 -6.71 -16.81
N LEU A 112 1.78 -7.77 -16.08
CA LEU A 112 1.09 -7.67 -14.80
C LEU A 112 1.90 -6.84 -13.79
N TYR A 113 3.18 -7.16 -13.58
CA TYR A 113 4.02 -6.44 -12.61
C TYR A 113 4.26 -4.98 -13.03
N LEU A 114 4.49 -4.71 -14.32
CA LEU A 114 4.65 -3.34 -14.83
C LEU A 114 3.36 -2.52 -14.66
N SER A 115 2.19 -3.10 -14.95
CA SER A 115 0.91 -2.43 -14.73
C SER A 115 0.66 -2.13 -13.26
N ALA A 116 0.99 -3.06 -12.35
CA ALA A 116 0.90 -2.85 -10.91
C ALA A 116 1.82 -1.71 -10.44
N ILE A 117 3.07 -1.67 -10.93
CA ILE A 117 4.01 -0.57 -10.64
C ILE A 117 3.45 0.76 -11.15
N GLY A 118 2.88 0.81 -12.36
CA GLY A 118 2.24 2.00 -12.90
C GLY A 118 1.10 2.53 -12.01
N ILE A 119 0.24 1.63 -11.53
CA ILE A 119 -0.85 1.97 -10.58
C ILE A 119 -0.28 2.49 -9.25
N LEU A 120 0.78 1.87 -8.73
CA LEU A 120 1.43 2.32 -7.49
C LEU A 120 2.06 3.70 -7.63
N ILE A 121 2.71 4.00 -8.76
CA ILE A 121 3.24 5.34 -9.06
C ILE A 121 2.11 6.37 -9.12
N LEU A 122 1.00 6.03 -9.80
CA LEU A 122 -0.19 6.89 -9.85
C LEU A 122 -0.76 7.13 -8.44
N SER A 123 -0.78 6.12 -7.58
CA SER A 123 -1.25 6.24 -6.20
C SER A 123 -0.42 7.24 -5.39
N LEU A 124 0.91 7.27 -5.57
CA LEU A 124 1.80 8.25 -4.94
C LEU A 124 1.48 9.68 -5.43
N PHE A 125 1.23 9.84 -6.72
CA PHE A 125 0.87 11.13 -7.29
C PHE A 125 -0.46 11.66 -6.72
N VAL A 126 -1.49 10.81 -6.71
CA VAL A 126 -2.81 11.15 -6.13
C VAL A 126 -2.68 11.47 -4.64
N PHE A 127 -1.92 10.68 -3.89
CA PHE A 127 -1.68 10.91 -2.46
C PHE A 127 -0.98 12.25 -2.20
N LYS A 128 0.04 12.60 -2.99
CA LYS A 128 0.74 13.89 -2.90
C LYS A 128 -0.20 15.06 -3.19
N LEU A 129 -1.04 14.95 -4.22
CA LEU A 129 -2.04 15.97 -4.54
C LEU A 129 -3.07 16.13 -3.41
N GLY A 130 -3.53 15.03 -2.82
CA GLY A 130 -4.45 15.04 -1.67
C GLY A 130 -3.84 15.76 -0.47
N GLN A 131 -2.60 15.43 -0.10
CA GLN A 131 -1.92 16.12 1.00
C GLN A 131 -1.70 17.62 0.72
N SER A 132 -1.36 17.99 -0.51
CA SER A 132 -1.19 19.40 -0.88
C SER A 132 -2.49 20.19 -0.74
N LYS A 133 -3.64 19.60 -1.11
CA LYS A 133 -4.95 20.25 -0.96
C LYS A 133 -5.33 20.41 0.51
N LEU A 134 -5.12 19.36 1.32
CA LEU A 134 -5.39 19.42 2.76
C LEU A 134 -4.55 20.49 3.45
N LYS A 135 -3.27 20.61 3.09
CA LYS A 135 -2.38 21.65 3.64
C LYS A 135 -2.80 23.06 3.24
N LYS A 136 -3.33 23.24 2.01
CA LYS A 136 -3.82 24.55 1.53
C LYS A 136 -5.13 24.99 2.17
N MET A 137 -5.98 24.06 2.61
CA MET A 137 -7.24 24.38 3.28
C MET A 137 -7.08 24.71 4.77
N ALA A 138 -5.94 24.37 5.36
CA ALA A 138 -5.62 24.60 6.76
C ALA A 138 -4.84 25.91 7.03
N ASN A 139 -4.41 26.59 5.96
CA ASN A 139 -3.78 27.92 5.98
C ASN A 139 -4.74 28.95 5.40
#